data_AF-A0A7X7IFG0-F1
#
_entry.id   AF-A0A7X7IFG0-F1
#
_cell.length_a   1.000
_cell.length_b   1.000
_cell.length_c   1.000
_cell.angle_alpha   90.00
_cell.angle_beta   90.00
_cell.angle_gamma   90.00
#
_symmetry.space_group_name_H-M   'P 1'
#
loop_
_entity.id
_entity.type
_entity.pdbx_description
1 polymer ?
#
loop_
_entity_poly.entity_id
_entity_poly.type
_entity_poly.pdbx_seq_one_letter_code
_entity_poly.pdbx_strand_id
1 'polypeptide(L)' 'LYHKFEQYVTDAPIFTAAGDLAVSCSVGFAVYNRDTVNLFELIEYADWAMYQAKRAGKHGYRVFDKGLYEARFSET' A
#
# COMPACT_ATOMS: atom_id res chain seq x y z
N LEU A 1 1.59 -12.24 6.92
CA LEU A 1 1.32 -11.00 7.69
C LEU A 1 0.42 -10.05 6.91
N TYR A 2 0.80 -9.64 5.70
CA TYR A 2 0.06 -8.64 4.90
C TYR A 2 -1.39 -9.00 4.55
N HIS A 3 -1.69 -10.27 4.25
CA HIS A 3 -3.07 -10.72 3.96
C HIS A 3 -4.07 -10.52 5.11
N LYS A 4 -3.64 -10.62 6.38
CA LYS A 4 -4.55 -10.33 7.50
C LYS A 4 -4.91 -8.85 7.53
N PHE A 5 -3.94 -7.98 7.21
CA PHE A 5 -4.15 -6.54 7.19
C PHE A 5 -5.11 -6.10 6.08
N GLU A 6 -4.99 -6.71 4.90
CA GLU A 6 -5.97 -6.57 3.82
C GLU A 6 -7.37 -6.94 4.32
N GLN A 7 -7.59 -8.18 4.73
CA GLN A 7 -8.91 -8.66 5.18
C GLN A 7 -9.59 -7.76 6.23
N TYR A 8 -8.84 -7.25 7.21
CA TYR A 8 -9.41 -6.41 8.27
C TYR A 8 -9.62 -4.95 7.88
N VAL A 9 -8.87 -4.41 6.91
CA VAL A 9 -8.87 -2.98 6.59
C VAL A 9 -9.61 -2.69 5.27
N THR A 10 -9.64 -3.64 4.33
CA THR A 10 -10.24 -3.42 3.00
C THR A 10 -11.69 -3.87 2.88
N ASP A 11 -12.15 -4.81 3.70
CA ASP A 11 -13.40 -5.56 3.42
C ASP A 11 -14.53 -5.27 4.41
N ALA A 12 -14.22 -4.85 5.64
CA ALA A 12 -15.25 -4.54 6.63
C ALA A 12 -15.84 -3.13 6.39
N PRO A 13 -17.18 -2.98 6.31
CA PRO A 13 -17.80 -1.66 6.22
C PRO A 13 -17.59 -0.87 7.51
N ILE A 14 -17.60 0.45 7.38
CA ILE A 14 -17.62 1.35 8.54
C ILE A 14 -19.07 1.49 9.00
N PHE A 15 -19.37 1.00 10.20
CA PHE A 15 -20.68 1.15 10.83
C PHE A 15 -20.86 2.59 11.33
N THR A 16 -21.90 3.27 10.86
CA THR A 16 -22.23 4.64 11.29
C THR A 16 -23.71 4.73 11.69
N ALA A 17 -24.08 5.80 12.41
CA ALA A 17 -25.48 6.04 12.76
C ALA A 17 -26.41 6.25 11.54
N ALA A 18 -25.85 6.60 10.38
CA ALA A 18 -26.57 6.80 9.13
C ALA A 18 -26.66 5.52 8.26
N GLY A 19 -26.04 4.42 8.70
CA GLY A 19 -25.93 3.16 7.97
C GLY A 19 -24.49 2.72 7.70
N ASP A 20 -24.36 1.62 6.97
CA ASP A 20 -23.08 0.97 6.70
C ASP A 20 -22.41 1.58 5.48
N LEU A 21 -21.18 2.07 5.65
CA LEU A 21 -20.38 2.63 4.56
C LEU A 21 -19.39 1.58 4.05
N ALA A 22 -19.65 1.06 2.85
CA ALA A 22 -18.70 0.22 2.14
C ALA A 22 -17.51 1.06 1.67
N VAL A 23 -16.38 0.93 2.34
CA VAL A 23 -15.11 1.56 1.95
C VAL A 23 -14.13 0.48 1.51
N SER A 24 -13.20 0.86 0.62
CA SER A 24 -12.04 0.05 0.29
C SER A 24 -10.79 0.91 0.36
N CYS A 25 -9.65 0.28 0.63
CA CYS A 25 -8.37 0.97 0.62
C CYS A 25 -7.33 0.25 -0.25
N SER A 26 -6.31 1.00 -0.65
CA SER A 26 -5.09 0.44 -1.23
C SER A 26 -3.96 0.62 -0.23
N VAL A 27 -3.15 -0.41 -0.03
CA VAL A 27 -2.13 -0.43 1.02
C VAL A 27 -0.76 -0.68 0.42
N GLY A 28 0.23 0.08 0.86
CA GLY A 28 1.64 -0.11 0.49
C GLY A 28 2.46 -0.52 1.71
N PHE A 29 3.36 -1.47 1.53
CA PHE A 29 4.24 -1.96 2.59
C PHE A 29 5.70 -1.75 2.24
N ALA A 30 6.45 -1.15 3.16
CA ALA A 30 7.91 -1.16 3.18
C ALA A 30 8.41 -1.60 4.56
N VAL A 31 9.59 -2.20 4.62
CA VAL A 31 10.15 -2.82 5.82
C VAL A 31 11.52 -2.21 6.13
N TYR A 32 11.62 -1.62 7.32
CA TYR A 32 12.88 -1.11 7.85
C TYR A 32 13.95 -2.20 7.92
N ASN A 33 15.19 -1.86 7.59
CA ASN A 33 16.33 -2.78 7.55
C ASN A 33 16.22 -3.91 6.50
N ARG A 34 15.19 -3.87 5.65
CA ARG A 34 15.07 -4.72 4.44
C ARG A 34 15.08 -3.86 3.19
N ASP A 35 14.20 -2.87 3.14
CA ASP A 35 14.00 -2.03 1.97
C ASP A 35 14.87 -0.76 2.07
N THR A 36 14.97 -0.18 3.27
CA THR A 36 15.89 0.92 3.60
C THR A 36 16.06 1.05 5.12
N VAL A 37 17.12 1.74 5.56
CA VAL A 37 17.34 2.16 6.95
C VAL A 37 17.06 3.65 7.17
N ASN A 38 16.75 4.40 6.11
CA ASN A 38 16.34 5.79 6.18
C ASN A 38 14.82 5.87 6.35
N LEU A 39 14.36 6.57 7.38
CA LEU A 39 12.93 6.68 7.68
C LEU A 39 12.14 7.41 6.60
N PHE A 40 12.71 8.45 5.97
CA PHE A 40 12.03 9.21 4.93
C PHE A 40 11.84 8.36 3.67
N GLU A 41 12.89 7.64 3.28
CA GLU A 41 12.81 6.67 2.18
C GLU A 41 11.83 5.55 2.50
N LEU A 42 11.76 5.09 3.75
CA LEU A 42 10.83 4.03 4.15
C LEU A 42 9.37 4.45 3.92
N ILE A 43 9.03 5.70 4.27
CA ILE A 43 7.71 6.27 4.01
C ILE A 43 7.47 6.40 2.51
N GLU A 44 8.45 6.91 1.76
CA GLU A 44 8.35 7.04 0.30
C GLU A 44 8.14 5.68 -0.38
N TYR A 45 8.83 4.65 0.06
CA TYR A 45 8.74 3.29 -0.49
C TYR A 45 7.37 2.67 -0.21
N ALA A 46 6.81 2.90 0.98
CA ALA A 46 5.46 2.49 1.32
C ALA A 46 4.42 3.25 0.47
N ASP A 47 4.58 4.56 0.28
CA ASP A 47 3.70 5.37 -0.58
C ASP A 47 3.75 4.93 -2.05
N TRP A 48 4.96 4.66 -2.57
CA TRP A 48 5.15 4.11 -3.90
C TRP A 48 4.42 2.76 -4.07
N ALA A 49 4.60 1.84 -3.14
CA ALA A 49 3.92 0.55 -3.17
C ALA A 49 2.40 0.74 -3.15
N MET A 50 1.87 1.65 -2.32
CA MET A 50 0.44 1.97 -2.31
C MET A 50 -0.01 2.51 -3.66
N TYR A 51 0.77 3.39 -4.28
CA TYR A 51 0.44 3.94 -5.59
C TYR A 51 0.36 2.85 -6.66
N GLN A 52 1.27 1.88 -6.63
CA GLN A 52 1.19 0.69 -7.49
C GLN A 52 -0.07 -0.14 -7.23
N ALA A 53 -0.48 -0.30 -5.97
CA ALA A 53 -1.74 -0.96 -5.62
C ALA A 53 -2.96 -0.20 -6.20
N LYS A 54 -2.95 1.14 -6.16
CA LYS A 54 -4.01 1.97 -6.78
C LYS A 54 -4.06 1.80 -8.30
N ARG A 55 -2.92 1.68 -8.98
CA ARG A 55 -2.84 1.47 -10.43
C ARG A 55 -3.24 0.07 -10.86
N ALA A 56 -3.04 -0.93 -10.00
CA ALA A 56 -3.31 -2.34 -10.30
C ALA A 56 -4.76 -2.80 -10.08
N GLY A 57 -5.72 -1.86 -9.98
CA GLY A 57 -7.15 -2.19 -9.78
C GLY A 57 -7.74 -1.73 -8.44
N LYS A 58 -6.94 -1.13 -7.55
CA LYS A 58 -7.32 -0.70 -6.19
C LYS A 58 -7.70 -1.90 -5.30
N HIS A 59 -8.24 -1.62 -4.10
CA HIS A 59 -8.74 -2.63 -3.15
C HIS A 59 -7.80 -3.83 -2.98
N GLY A 60 -6.65 -3.58 -2.36
CA GLY A 60 -5.61 -4.59 -2.19
C GLY A 60 -4.29 -3.96 -1.79
N TYR A 61 -3.23 -4.77 -1.78
CA TYR A 61 -1.93 -4.33 -1.33
C TYR A 61 -0.79 -4.60 -2.32
N ARG A 62 0.30 -3.86 -2.13
CA ARG A 62 1.61 -4.14 -2.73
C ARG A 62 2.71 -3.98 -1.69
N VAL A 63 3.71 -4.82 -1.80
CA VAL A 63 4.97 -4.67 -1.07
C VAL A 63 5.93 -3.91 -1.97
N PHE A 64 6.77 -3.07 -1.37
CA PHE A 64 7.80 -2.36 -2.08
C PHE A 64 8.68 -3.32 -2.88
N ASP A 65 8.91 -2.95 -4.14
CA ASP A 65 9.78 -3.65 -5.07
C ASP A 65 10.80 -2.63 -5.57
N LYS A 66 12.07 -2.88 -5.24
CA LYS A 66 13.18 -1.99 -5.57
C LYS A 66 13.39 -1.88 -7.09
N GLY A 67 13.24 -2.97 -7.83
CA GLY A 67 13.42 -2.98 -9.28
C GLY A 67 12.36 -2.13 -9.98
N LEU A 68 11.09 -2.25 -9.57
CA LEU A 68 10.01 -1.41 -10.09
C LEU A 68 10.19 0.07 -9.69
N TYR A 69 10.67 0.34 -8.48
CA TYR A 69 10.93 1.69 -8.01
C TYR A 69 12.06 2.36 -8.79
N GLU A 70 13.16 1.66 -9.07
CA GLU A 70 14.28 2.19 -9.86
C GLU A 70 13.91 2.37 -11.34
N ALA A 71 13.11 1.48 -11.90
CA ALA A 71 12.63 1.57 -13.28
C ALA A 71 11.81 2.85 -13.56
N ARG A 72 11.18 3.45 -12.54
CA ARG A 72 10.47 4.75 -12.64
C ARG A 72 11.35 5.87 -13.18
N PHE A 73 12.64 5.84 -12.88
CA PHE A 73 13.58 6.87 -13.30
C PHE A 73 14.17 6.60 -14.69
N SER A 74 13.84 5.46 -15.30
CA SER A 74 14.33 5.05 -16.63
C SER A 74 13.36 5.42 -17.76
N GLU A 75 12.16 5.92 -17.44
CA GLU A 75 11.15 6.38 -18.42
C GLU A 75 11.23 7.90 -18.72
N THR A 76 12.38 8.54 -18.44
CA THR A 76 12.66 9.94 -18.82
C THR A 76 13.64 9.97 -19.99
#